data_AF-A0A8T2IRS4-F1
#
_entry.id   AF-A0A8T2IRS4-F1
#
_cell.length_a   1.000
_cell.length_b   1.000
_cell.length_c   1.000
_cell.angle_alpha   90.00
_cell.angle_beta   90.00
_cell.angle_gamma   90.00
#
_symmetry.space_group_name_H-M   'P 1'
#
loop_
_entity.id
_entity.type
_entity.pdbx_description
1 polymer ?
#
loop_
_entity_poly.entity_id
_entity_poly.type
_entity_poly.pdbx_seq_one_letter_code
_entity_poly.pdbx_strand_id
1 'polypeptide(L)'
;MLSSRSDKLTEALEKANKIFAGVSRAREAALDAQLLVLASNLGKEKANQLQADMTVFDPTSFAADLLSFMGLNRMESPDGDDDDDDDGIGRGFLPADAWQKLGSEAEQFFKTTPTFHYMLGSFKSEPPVARQRIERQRRCNKGEEKRVMPAQMKKMEESHQEATEKEVERILGFLQTYYREDPETPISFFDFVIDPNSFARTVENIFHVSFIVRDGFARIKLDHDRLPIIEPVAQENDPNIDKDNQPRYQGVISLSHQDWKEIIEAFPISEPMIPAASGQ
;
A
#
# COMPACT_ATOMS: atom_id res chain seq x y z
N MET A 1 -23.39 -31.55 22.26
CA MET A 1 -23.13 -33.01 22.23
C MET A 1 -23.84 -33.61 21.03
N LEU A 2 -23.10 -33.91 19.95
CA LEU A 2 -23.64 -34.56 18.75
C LEU A 2 -23.19 -36.03 18.77
N SER A 3 -24.02 -36.89 19.38
CA SER A 3 -23.75 -38.32 19.48
C SER A 3 -24.04 -39.05 18.16
N SER A 4 -23.03 -39.78 17.67
CA SER A 4 -23.05 -40.97 16.80
C SER A 4 -23.89 -40.95 15.52
N ARG A 5 -23.25 -41.06 14.34
CA ARG A 5 -23.89 -41.66 13.14
C ARG A 5 -22.86 -42.07 12.07
N SER A 6 -22.53 -43.36 12.13
CA SER A 6 -21.93 -44.25 11.11
C SER A 6 -20.40 -44.25 10.91
N ASP A 7 -19.71 -45.12 11.66
CA ASP A 7 -18.37 -45.68 11.33
C ASP A 7 -18.42 -46.67 10.14
N LYS A 8 -19.49 -46.64 9.34
CA LYS A 8 -19.68 -47.58 8.23
C LYS A 8 -18.70 -47.35 7.08
N LEU A 9 -18.28 -46.09 6.86
CA LEU A 9 -17.30 -45.75 5.82
C LEU A 9 -15.91 -46.24 6.21
N THR A 10 -15.52 -46.07 7.47
CA THR A 10 -14.24 -46.55 8.00
C THR A 10 -14.21 -48.08 8.01
N GLU A 11 -15.28 -48.74 8.46
CA GLU A 11 -15.40 -50.21 8.37
C GLU A 11 -15.36 -50.72 6.92
N ALA A 12 -16.00 -50.02 5.98
CA ALA A 12 -15.99 -50.40 4.57
C ALA A 12 -14.59 -50.26 3.95
N LEU A 13 -13.86 -49.19 4.30
CA LEU A 13 -12.47 -48.98 3.88
C LEU A 13 -11.53 -50.03 4.48
N GLU A 14 -11.70 -50.40 5.76
CA GLU A 14 -10.90 -51.46 6.37
C GLU A 14 -11.16 -52.83 5.73
N LYS A 15 -12.43 -53.15 5.43
CA LYS A 15 -12.79 -54.38 4.69
C LYS A 15 -12.18 -54.36 3.29
N ALA A 16 -12.25 -53.23 2.59
CA ALA A 16 -11.65 -53.07 1.26
C ALA A 16 -10.13 -53.26 1.31
N ASN A 17 -9.44 -52.68 2.30
CA ASN A 17 -8.00 -52.80 2.47
C ASN A 17 -7.56 -54.26 2.72
N LYS A 18 -8.37 -55.05 3.45
CA LYS A 18 -8.14 -56.49 3.62
C LYS A 18 -8.28 -57.27 2.30
N ILE A 19 -9.24 -56.91 1.46
CA ILE A 19 -9.49 -57.56 0.16
C ILE A 19 -8.43 -57.15 -0.88
N PHE A 20 -7.94 -55.91 -0.80
CA PHE A 20 -6.92 -55.35 -1.69
C PHE A 20 -5.63 -56.19 -1.74
N ALA A 21 -5.24 -56.80 -0.62
CA ALA A 21 -4.07 -57.68 -0.55
C ALA A 21 -4.14 -58.90 -1.50
N GLY A 22 -5.35 -59.31 -1.93
CA GLY A 22 -5.57 -60.43 -2.84
C GLY A 22 -5.76 -60.04 -4.31
N VAL A 23 -5.66 -58.76 -4.64
CA VAL A 23 -5.97 -58.25 -5.99
C VAL A 23 -4.80 -58.52 -6.92
N SER A 24 -5.08 -59.23 -8.01
CA SER A 24 -4.03 -59.66 -8.97
C SER A 24 -4.36 -59.30 -10.41
N ARG A 25 -5.64 -59.08 -10.73
CA ARG A 25 -6.10 -58.82 -12.10
C ARG A 25 -6.37 -57.33 -12.31
N ALA A 26 -6.05 -56.83 -13.50
CA ALA A 26 -6.29 -55.43 -13.86
C ALA A 26 -7.77 -55.01 -13.74
N ARG A 27 -8.72 -55.93 -13.96
CA ARG A 27 -10.15 -55.67 -13.80
C ARG A 27 -10.55 -55.45 -12.33
N GLU A 28 -9.93 -56.17 -11.40
CA GLU A 28 -10.18 -56.02 -9.96
C GLU A 28 -9.59 -54.70 -9.46
N ALA A 29 -8.35 -54.37 -9.87
CA ALA A 29 -7.72 -53.09 -9.55
C ALA A 29 -8.52 -51.88 -10.07
N ALA A 30 -9.22 -52.01 -11.21
CA ALA A 30 -10.10 -50.97 -11.72
C ALA A 30 -11.35 -50.76 -10.83
N LEU A 31 -11.88 -51.82 -10.23
CA LEU A 31 -13.00 -51.73 -9.28
C LEU A 31 -12.55 -51.11 -7.95
N ASP A 32 -11.32 -51.40 -7.50
CA ASP A 32 -10.75 -50.77 -6.30
C ASP A 32 -10.55 -49.26 -6.50
N ALA A 33 -10.07 -48.86 -7.68
CA ALA A 33 -9.96 -47.44 -8.03
C ALA A 33 -11.34 -46.75 -8.01
N GLN A 34 -12.38 -47.41 -8.52
CA GLN A 34 -13.75 -46.88 -8.44
C GLN A 34 -14.26 -46.77 -6.99
N LEU A 35 -13.95 -47.75 -6.15
CA LEU A 35 -14.31 -47.74 -4.74
C LEU A 35 -13.63 -46.57 -4.00
N LEU A 36 -12.35 -46.31 -4.27
CA LEU A 36 -11.62 -45.17 -3.69
C LEU A 36 -12.23 -43.83 -4.10
N VAL A 37 -12.64 -43.69 -5.36
CA VAL A 37 -13.31 -42.48 -5.85
C VAL A 37 -14.65 -42.27 -5.12
N LEU A 38 -15.45 -43.32 -4.97
CA LEU A 38 -16.72 -43.27 -4.25
C LEU A 38 -16.52 -42.93 -2.76
N ALA A 39 -15.54 -43.55 -2.10
CA ALA A 39 -15.20 -43.27 -0.72
C ALA A 39 -14.72 -41.82 -0.53
N SER A 40 -13.94 -41.28 -1.47
CA SER A 40 -13.47 -39.89 -1.45
C SER A 40 -14.61 -38.89 -1.62
N ASN A 41 -15.54 -39.16 -2.55
CA ASN A 41 -16.72 -38.32 -2.74
C ASN A 41 -17.62 -38.31 -1.50
N LEU A 42 -17.84 -39.47 -0.88
CA LEU A 42 -18.62 -39.57 0.36
C LEU A 42 -17.91 -38.88 1.53
N GLY A 43 -16.58 -39.00 1.60
CA GLY A 43 -15.75 -38.27 2.57
C GLY A 43 -15.86 -36.76 2.41
N LYS A 44 -15.81 -36.25 1.18
CA LYS A 44 -16.03 -34.83 0.87
C LYS A 44 -17.41 -34.37 1.29
N GLU A 45 -18.46 -35.12 0.96
CA GLU A 45 -19.83 -34.78 1.35
C GLU A 45 -19.99 -34.73 2.88
N LYS A 46 -19.37 -35.67 3.59
CA LYS A 46 -19.35 -35.68 5.06
C LYS A 46 -18.53 -34.55 5.65
N ALA A 47 -17.37 -34.22 5.08
CA ALA A 47 -16.56 -33.08 5.51
C ALA A 47 -17.32 -31.76 5.32
N ASN A 48 -18.02 -31.61 4.19
CA ASN A 48 -18.86 -30.44 3.91
C ASN A 48 -20.05 -30.36 4.88
N GLN A 49 -20.67 -31.49 5.25
CA GLN A 49 -21.72 -31.54 6.28
C GLN A 49 -21.18 -31.21 7.68
N LEU A 50 -19.94 -31.57 8.00
CA LEU A 50 -19.28 -31.20 9.26
C LEU A 50 -18.92 -29.71 9.31
N GLN A 51 -18.65 -29.09 8.15
CA GLN A 51 -18.37 -27.67 8.00
C GLN A 51 -19.63 -26.80 7.78
N ALA A 52 -20.82 -27.34 8.05
CA ALA A 52 -22.09 -26.72 7.68
C ALA A 52 -22.51 -25.47 8.48
N ASP A 53 -21.66 -24.91 9.34
CA ASP A 53 -21.95 -23.63 10.03
C ASP A 53 -20.79 -22.60 9.97
N MET A 54 -19.74 -22.84 9.18
CA MET A 54 -18.58 -21.92 9.09
C MET A 54 -18.28 -21.42 7.66
N THR A 55 -19.04 -21.88 6.66
CA THR A 55 -18.69 -21.67 5.25
C THR A 55 -19.40 -20.51 4.56
N VAL A 56 -20.38 -19.87 5.21
CA VAL A 56 -20.89 -18.58 4.76
C VAL A 56 -20.55 -17.58 5.86
N PHE A 57 -19.39 -16.94 5.71
CA PHE A 57 -19.10 -15.75 6.48
C PHE A 57 -20.16 -14.71 6.10
N ASP A 58 -21.10 -14.47 7.00
CA ASP A 58 -22.05 -13.37 6.86
C ASP A 58 -21.45 -12.13 7.53
N PRO A 59 -21.02 -11.12 6.75
CA PRO A 59 -20.45 -9.90 7.31
C PRO A 59 -21.43 -9.18 8.25
N THR A 60 -22.74 -9.30 7.98
CA THR A 60 -23.77 -8.59 8.75
C THR A 60 -23.98 -9.23 10.12
N SER A 61 -24.11 -10.57 10.19
CA SER A 61 -24.15 -11.28 11.48
C SER A 61 -22.86 -11.05 12.27
N PHE A 62 -21.70 -11.15 11.62
CA PHE A 62 -20.41 -10.93 12.28
C PHE A 62 -20.31 -9.52 12.87
N ALA A 63 -20.71 -8.48 12.13
CA ALA A 63 -20.71 -7.11 12.63
C ALA A 63 -21.67 -6.91 13.81
N ALA A 64 -22.86 -7.52 13.76
CA ALA A 64 -23.83 -7.45 14.85
C ALA A 64 -23.30 -8.11 16.13
N ASP A 65 -22.71 -9.30 16.01
CA ASP A 65 -22.10 -10.05 17.11
C ASP A 65 -20.89 -9.31 17.68
N LEU A 66 -20.08 -8.70 16.82
CA LEU A 66 -18.94 -7.88 17.21
C LEU A 66 -19.37 -6.65 18.02
N LEU A 67 -20.41 -5.93 17.56
CA LEU A 67 -20.97 -4.80 18.28
C LEU A 67 -21.57 -5.23 19.62
N SER A 68 -22.21 -6.41 19.67
CA SER A 68 -22.70 -6.99 20.92
C SER A 68 -21.55 -7.31 21.88
N PHE A 69 -20.46 -7.89 21.39
CA PHE A 69 -19.26 -8.18 22.17
C PHE A 69 -18.61 -6.90 22.71
N MET A 70 -18.57 -5.85 21.89
CA MET A 70 -18.06 -4.52 22.25
C MET A 70 -18.97 -3.77 23.23
N GLY A 71 -20.16 -4.30 23.54
CA GLY A 71 -21.07 -3.74 24.55
C GLY A 71 -21.93 -2.58 24.05
N LEU A 72 -22.36 -2.61 22.78
CA LEU A 72 -23.24 -1.60 22.19
C LEU A 72 -24.52 -1.42 23.03
N ASN A 73 -24.67 -0.26 23.66
CA ASN A 73 -25.88 0.13 24.38
C ASN A 73 -26.84 0.82 23.41
N ARG A 74 -27.96 0.16 23.09
CA ARG A 74 -29.00 0.70 22.18
C ARG A 74 -30.08 1.54 22.88
N MET A 75 -29.99 1.74 24.20
CA MET A 75 -31.05 2.38 24.99
C MET A 75 -30.64 3.65 25.73
N GLU A 76 -29.36 4.02 25.77
CA GLU A 76 -28.90 5.23 26.47
C GLU A 76 -27.94 6.03 25.60
N SER A 77 -28.38 7.22 25.19
CA SER A 77 -27.50 8.31 24.76
C SER A 77 -26.91 8.97 26.01
N PRO A 78 -25.59 9.12 26.15
CA PRO A 78 -24.99 9.82 27.29
C PRO A 78 -25.31 11.32 27.30
N ASP A 79 -25.57 11.88 26.12
CA ASP A 79 -25.91 13.28 25.92
C ASP A 79 -27.39 13.36 25.52
N GLY A 80 -28.21 13.77 26.48
CA GLY A 80 -29.53 14.28 26.20
C GLY A 80 -29.40 15.71 25.70
N ASP A 81 -29.36 15.88 24.39
CA ASP A 81 -29.81 17.09 23.72
C ASP A 81 -30.46 16.66 22.39
N ASP A 82 -31.74 16.97 22.28
CA ASP A 82 -32.55 16.86 21.07
C ASP A 82 -31.98 17.76 19.97
N ASP A 83 -31.98 17.23 18.74
CA ASP A 83 -32.00 17.90 17.43
C ASP A 83 -30.97 17.29 16.48
N ASP A 84 -31.40 16.24 15.76
CA ASP A 84 -31.24 16.20 14.30
C ASP A 84 -31.99 14.98 13.74
N ASP A 85 -32.98 15.28 12.92
CA ASP A 85 -33.65 14.34 12.01
C ASP A 85 -32.60 13.75 11.06
N ASP A 86 -32.12 12.52 11.31
CA ASP A 86 -31.39 11.74 10.31
C ASP A 86 -31.75 10.25 10.40
N ASP A 87 -31.98 9.68 9.23
CA ASP A 87 -32.74 8.47 8.98
C ASP A 87 -32.12 7.19 9.60
N GLY A 88 -32.89 6.54 10.47
CA GLY A 88 -33.22 5.13 10.25
C GLY A 88 -32.13 4.05 10.34
N ILE A 89 -31.11 4.15 11.19
CA ILE A 89 -30.38 2.98 11.73
C ILE A 89 -30.05 3.24 13.20
N GLY A 90 -30.63 2.47 14.12
CA GLY A 90 -30.55 2.69 15.57
C GLY A 90 -29.13 2.97 16.08
N ARG A 91 -28.83 4.25 16.38
CA ARG A 91 -27.59 4.70 16.99
C ARG A 91 -27.49 4.17 18.42
N GLY A 92 -26.90 3.00 18.59
CA GLY A 92 -26.37 2.59 19.88
C GLY A 92 -25.02 3.28 20.12
N PHE A 93 -24.68 3.52 21.39
CA PHE A 93 -23.38 4.02 21.79
C PHE A 93 -22.45 2.86 22.16
N LEU A 94 -21.19 2.92 21.72
CA LEU A 94 -20.15 1.99 22.14
C LEU A 94 -19.41 2.57 23.35
N PRO A 95 -19.21 1.80 24.43
CA PRO A 95 -18.38 2.20 25.55
C PRO A 95 -16.99 2.67 25.12
N ALA A 96 -16.37 3.59 25.88
CA ALA A 96 -15.03 4.10 25.58
C ALA A 96 -13.95 2.99 25.54
N ASP A 97 -14.18 1.88 26.26
CA ASP A 97 -13.28 0.71 26.31
C ASP A 97 -13.61 -0.37 25.27
N ALA A 98 -14.60 -0.15 24.40
CA ALA A 98 -15.07 -1.13 23.41
C ALA A 98 -13.94 -1.66 22.51
N TRP A 99 -13.12 -0.76 21.98
CA TRP A 99 -11.97 -1.12 21.13
C TRP A 99 -10.84 -1.79 21.92
N GLN A 100 -10.68 -1.46 23.20
CA GLN A 100 -9.69 -2.11 24.06
C GLN A 100 -10.06 -3.57 24.33
N LYS A 101 -11.35 -3.84 24.64
CA LYS A 101 -11.88 -5.20 24.80
C LYS A 101 -11.69 -6.04 23.55
N LEU A 102 -12.00 -5.49 22.38
CA LEU A 102 -11.78 -6.15 21.10
C LEU A 102 -10.29 -6.43 20.86
N GLY A 103 -9.43 -5.44 21.13
CA GLY A 103 -7.98 -5.57 20.98
C GLY A 103 -7.40 -6.69 21.85
N SER A 104 -7.79 -6.78 23.12
CA SER A 104 -7.32 -7.83 24.04
C SER A 104 -7.73 -9.23 23.59
N GLU A 105 -8.97 -9.41 23.10
CA GLU A 105 -9.42 -10.71 22.59
C GLU A 105 -8.76 -11.06 21.25
N ALA A 106 -8.45 -10.08 20.41
CA ALA A 106 -7.78 -10.29 19.13
C ALA A 106 -6.29 -10.63 19.31
N GLU A 107 -5.63 -10.05 20.32
CA GLU A 107 -4.19 -10.21 20.58
C GLU A 107 -3.76 -11.68 20.68
N GLN A 108 -4.58 -12.56 21.28
CA GLN A 108 -4.27 -13.98 21.41
C GLN A 108 -4.17 -14.73 20.07
N PHE A 109 -4.75 -14.19 19.00
CA PHE A 109 -4.71 -14.77 17.66
C PHE A 109 -3.58 -14.19 16.81
N PHE A 110 -2.98 -13.07 17.21
CA PHE A 110 -1.81 -12.50 16.55
C PHE A 110 -0.52 -13.08 17.13
N LYS A 111 0.37 -13.53 16.25
CA LYS A 111 1.74 -13.87 16.63
C LYS A 111 2.58 -12.60 16.58
N THR A 112 2.53 -11.83 17.66
CA THR A 112 3.33 -10.60 17.77
C THR A 112 4.81 -10.95 17.92
N THR A 113 5.63 -10.50 16.98
CA THR A 113 7.09 -10.66 17.06
C THR A 113 7.63 -9.77 18.18
N PRO A 114 8.61 -10.22 19.00
CA PRO A 114 9.24 -9.36 19.99
C PRO A 114 9.78 -8.09 19.34
N THR A 115 9.36 -6.93 19.83
CA THR A 115 9.97 -5.66 19.43
C THR A 115 11.36 -5.58 20.04
N PHE A 116 12.39 -5.43 19.21
CA PHE A 116 13.74 -5.18 19.69
C PHE A 116 14.00 -3.68 19.69
N HIS A 117 14.38 -3.14 20.84
CA HIS A 117 14.81 -1.75 20.93
C HIS A 117 16.26 -1.64 20.44
N TYR A 118 16.52 -0.79 19.44
CA TYR A 118 17.87 -0.35 19.10
C TYR A 118 18.41 0.64 20.14
N MET A 119 18.38 0.30 21.43
CA MET A 119 19.17 0.99 22.44
C MET A 119 20.37 0.13 22.74
N LEU A 120 21.39 0.23 21.89
CA LEU A 120 22.76 0.05 22.35
C LEU A 120 22.94 1.05 23.49
N GLY A 121 22.82 0.55 24.73
CA GLY A 121 23.03 1.32 25.94
C GLY A 121 24.29 2.16 25.80
N SER A 122 24.17 3.45 26.12
CA SER A 122 25.18 4.50 25.96
C SER A 122 26.60 3.95 25.96
N PHE A 123 27.16 3.73 24.76
CA PHE A 123 28.60 3.55 24.66
C PHE A 123 29.23 4.80 25.26
N LYS A 124 30.01 4.63 26.33
CA LYS A 124 30.99 5.63 26.72
C LYS A 124 31.92 5.76 25.52
N SER A 125 31.68 6.76 24.69
CA SER A 125 32.49 7.02 23.51
C SER A 125 33.80 7.61 24.01
N GLU A 126 34.78 6.76 24.32
CA GLU A 126 36.15 7.23 24.33
C GLU A 126 36.45 7.76 22.91
N PRO A 127 36.96 8.99 22.77
CA PRO A 127 37.24 9.55 21.46
C PRO A 127 38.19 8.61 20.71
N PRO A 128 37.87 8.24 19.46
CA PRO A 128 38.68 7.26 18.73
C PRO A 128 40.10 7.79 18.56
N VAL A 129 41.09 6.95 18.89
CA VAL A 129 42.52 7.27 18.74
C VAL A 129 42.76 7.72 17.31
N ALA A 130 43.23 8.96 17.14
CA ALA A 130 43.50 9.56 15.84
C ALA A 130 44.51 8.70 15.08
N ARG A 131 44.06 8.00 14.03
CA ARG A 131 44.95 7.23 13.16
C ARG A 131 45.87 8.21 12.43
N GLN A 132 47.19 8.03 12.57
CA GLN A 132 48.17 8.82 11.84
C GLN A 132 47.90 8.70 10.34
N ARG A 133 47.66 9.85 9.70
CA ARG A 133 47.48 9.97 8.25
C ARG A 133 48.79 9.56 7.58
N ILE A 134 48.81 8.36 7.01
CA ILE A 134 49.92 7.93 6.15
C ILE A 134 49.87 8.80 4.90
N GLU A 135 50.86 9.68 4.75
CA GLU A 135 51.02 10.51 3.58
C GLU A 135 51.37 9.62 2.38
N ARG A 136 50.45 9.58 1.41
CA ARG A 136 50.58 8.74 0.24
C ARG A 136 51.61 9.37 -0.70
N GLN A 137 52.84 8.83 -0.71
CA GLN A 137 53.87 9.23 -1.67
C GLN A 137 53.32 9.16 -3.11
N ARG A 138 53.35 10.31 -3.80
CA ARG A 138 53.12 10.39 -5.24
C ARG A 138 54.22 9.59 -5.94
N ARG A 139 53.85 8.45 -6.54
CA ARG A 139 54.75 7.73 -7.45
C ARG A 139 54.78 8.44 -8.80
N CYS A 140 55.99 8.68 -9.28
CA CYS A 140 56.30 9.08 -10.65
C CYS A 140 56.01 7.94 -11.64
N ASN A 141 55.66 8.31 -12.86
CA ASN A 141 55.32 7.41 -13.97
C ASN A 141 56.44 6.43 -14.31
N LYS A 142 56.08 5.17 -14.59
CA LYS A 142 56.64 4.33 -15.67
C LYS A 142 55.86 3.03 -15.85
N GLY A 143 55.57 2.70 -17.12
CA GLY A 143 55.39 1.34 -17.64
C GLY A 143 53.96 0.82 -17.69
N GLU A 144 53.38 0.78 -18.88
CA GLU A 144 52.09 0.16 -19.21
C GLU A 144 52.10 -1.35 -18.99
N GLU A 145 51.12 -1.88 -18.26
CA GLU A 145 50.57 -3.21 -18.52
C GLU A 145 49.05 -3.18 -18.33
N LYS A 146 48.33 -3.55 -19.39
CA LYS A 146 46.87 -3.57 -19.46
C LYS A 146 46.28 -4.54 -18.43
N ARG A 147 45.69 -3.99 -17.38
CA ARG A 147 44.65 -4.67 -16.59
C ARG A 147 43.32 -4.01 -16.90
N VAL A 148 42.50 -4.70 -17.69
CA VAL A 148 41.10 -4.34 -17.90
C VAL A 148 40.37 -4.64 -16.59
N MET A 149 40.14 -3.59 -15.81
CA MET A 149 39.15 -3.59 -14.73
C MET A 149 37.84 -3.08 -15.34
N PRO A 150 36.68 -3.70 -15.07
CA PRO A 150 35.41 -3.15 -15.53
C PRO A 150 35.21 -1.78 -14.87
N ALA A 151 34.97 -0.76 -15.70
CA ALA A 151 34.70 0.59 -15.27
C ALA A 151 33.47 0.59 -14.35
N GLN A 152 33.66 1.01 -13.11
CA GLN A 152 32.58 1.15 -12.14
C GLN A 152 31.60 2.23 -12.61
N MET A 153 30.34 1.84 -12.73
CA MET A 153 29.16 2.63 -13.04
C MET A 153 28.88 3.66 -11.91
N LYS A 154 29.70 4.70 -11.79
CA LYS A 154 29.39 5.86 -10.92
C LYS A 154 28.93 7.08 -11.70
N LYS A 155 29.44 7.26 -12.93
CA LYS A 155 29.03 8.36 -13.81
C LYS A 155 27.59 8.26 -14.31
N MET A 156 27.00 7.06 -14.29
CA MET A 156 25.64 6.86 -14.78
C MET A 156 24.60 7.34 -13.74
N GLU A 157 24.84 7.08 -12.45
CA GLU A 157 23.95 7.52 -11.36
C GLU A 157 23.93 9.06 -11.22
N GLU A 158 25.11 9.72 -11.23
CA GLU A 158 25.20 11.19 -11.25
C GLU A 158 24.48 11.78 -12.46
N SER A 159 24.64 11.18 -13.66
CA SER A 159 23.97 11.64 -14.88
C SER A 159 22.44 11.54 -14.81
N HIS A 160 21.90 10.50 -14.17
CA HIS A 160 20.44 10.35 -14.00
C HIS A 160 19.89 11.30 -12.93
N GLN A 161 20.64 11.56 -11.86
CA GLN A 161 20.28 12.54 -10.84
C GLN A 161 20.25 13.95 -11.40
N GLU A 162 21.29 14.36 -12.13
CA GLU A 162 21.32 15.66 -12.82
C GLU A 162 20.18 15.80 -13.85
N ALA A 163 19.81 14.71 -14.54
CA ALA A 163 18.68 14.73 -15.48
C ALA A 163 17.33 14.91 -14.77
N THR A 164 17.16 14.28 -13.61
CA THR A 164 15.94 14.39 -12.81
C THR A 164 15.78 15.80 -12.24
N GLU A 165 16.87 16.40 -11.74
CA GLU A 165 16.88 17.78 -11.23
C GLU A 165 16.51 18.80 -12.32
N LYS A 166 17.11 18.67 -13.51
CA LYS A 166 16.78 19.53 -14.66
C LYS A 166 15.32 19.44 -15.06
N GLU A 167 14.74 18.25 -15.01
CA GLU A 167 13.34 18.03 -15.37
C GLU A 167 12.39 18.63 -14.33
N VAL A 168 12.73 18.51 -13.03
CA VAL A 168 12.00 19.17 -11.94
C VAL A 168 12.04 20.70 -12.09
N GLU A 169 13.21 21.29 -12.37
CA GLU A 169 13.35 22.73 -12.63
C GLU A 169 12.53 23.17 -13.84
N ARG A 170 12.54 22.37 -14.91
CA ARG A 170 11.76 22.62 -16.14
C ARG A 170 10.26 22.64 -15.87
N ILE A 171 9.74 21.63 -15.17
CA ILE A 171 8.32 21.51 -14.82
C ILE A 171 7.89 22.64 -13.87
N LEU A 172 8.71 22.98 -12.89
CA LEU A 172 8.45 24.14 -12.02
C LEU A 172 8.38 25.44 -12.83
N GLY A 173 9.24 25.60 -13.83
CA GLY A 173 9.20 26.74 -14.75
C GLY A 173 7.87 26.87 -15.50
N PHE A 174 7.31 25.77 -15.98
CA PHE A 174 5.97 25.77 -16.60
C PHE A 174 4.89 26.16 -15.62
N LEU A 175 4.86 25.56 -14.42
CA LEU A 175 3.89 25.88 -13.38
C LEU A 175 3.90 27.39 -13.04
N GLN A 176 5.09 27.96 -12.85
CA GLN A 176 5.25 29.39 -12.55
C GLN A 176 4.85 30.29 -13.71
N THR A 177 5.07 29.85 -14.96
CA THR A 177 4.71 30.60 -16.15
C THR A 177 3.19 30.66 -16.30
N TYR A 178 2.52 29.50 -16.25
CA TYR A 178 1.06 29.43 -16.35
C TYR A 178 0.37 30.21 -15.23
N TYR A 179 0.89 30.11 -14.00
CA TYR A 179 0.34 30.85 -12.86
C TYR A 179 0.52 32.38 -13.00
N ARG A 180 1.56 32.84 -13.71
CA ARG A 180 1.81 34.27 -13.94
C ARG A 180 0.97 34.82 -15.10
N GLU A 181 0.72 34.01 -16.12
CA GLU A 181 -0.09 34.39 -17.28
C GLU A 181 -1.56 34.56 -16.90
N ASP A 182 -2.08 33.70 -16.02
CA ASP A 182 -3.45 33.80 -15.51
C ASP A 182 -3.52 33.53 -13.99
N PRO A 183 -3.31 34.55 -13.15
CA PRO A 183 -3.31 34.39 -11.69
C PRO A 183 -4.69 34.10 -11.07
N GLU A 184 -5.77 34.44 -11.78
CA GLU A 184 -7.14 34.30 -11.27
C GLU A 184 -7.70 32.89 -11.53
N THR A 185 -7.13 32.18 -12.51
CA THR A 185 -7.55 30.82 -12.86
C THR A 185 -6.69 29.78 -12.12
N PRO A 186 -7.27 28.99 -11.20
CA PRO A 186 -6.53 27.94 -10.52
C PRO A 186 -6.13 26.83 -11.50
N ILE A 187 -4.90 26.35 -11.41
CA ILE A 187 -4.40 25.27 -12.26
C ILE A 187 -4.82 23.93 -11.65
N SER A 188 -5.66 23.18 -12.36
CA SER A 188 -5.99 21.79 -12.01
C SER A 188 -4.72 20.94 -11.97
N PHE A 189 -4.55 20.15 -10.90
CA PHE A 189 -3.43 19.23 -10.78
C PHE A 189 -3.46 18.19 -11.91
N PHE A 190 -4.65 17.70 -12.27
CA PHE A 190 -4.79 16.69 -13.32
C PHE A 190 -4.44 17.24 -14.71
N ASP A 191 -4.92 18.44 -15.04
CA ASP A 191 -4.61 19.08 -16.32
C ASP A 191 -3.10 19.35 -16.47
N PHE A 192 -2.44 19.66 -15.36
CA PHE A 192 -1.01 19.93 -15.35
C PHE A 192 -0.16 18.68 -15.56
N VAL A 193 -0.47 17.58 -14.87
CA VAL A 193 0.41 16.39 -14.86
C VAL A 193 0.06 15.34 -15.92
N ILE A 194 -1.16 15.31 -16.43
CA ILE A 194 -1.60 14.27 -17.36
C ILE A 194 -1.12 14.55 -18.77
N ASP A 195 -0.46 13.54 -19.35
CA ASP A 195 -0.21 13.46 -20.78
C ASP A 195 -1.27 12.53 -21.40
N PRO A 196 -2.16 13.03 -22.29
CA PRO A 196 -3.23 12.23 -22.89
C PRO A 196 -2.73 11.15 -23.86
N ASN A 197 -1.47 11.25 -24.30
CA ASN A 197 -0.85 10.32 -25.24
C ASN A 197 0.08 9.31 -24.55
N SER A 198 0.41 9.50 -23.27
CA SER A 198 1.36 8.64 -22.55
C SER A 198 1.08 8.54 -21.05
N PHE A 199 0.61 7.36 -20.63
CA PHE A 199 0.49 7.01 -19.21
C PHE A 199 1.84 7.05 -18.49
N ALA A 200 2.91 6.55 -19.12
CA ALA A 200 4.25 6.56 -18.51
C ALA A 200 4.72 7.99 -18.24
N ARG A 201 4.50 8.92 -19.17
CA ARG A 201 4.85 10.34 -18.98
C ARG A 201 3.99 10.99 -17.89
N THR A 202 2.72 10.61 -17.78
CA THR A 202 1.87 11.06 -16.67
C THR A 202 2.45 10.65 -15.32
N VAL A 203 2.89 9.39 -15.18
CA VAL A 203 3.53 8.91 -13.95
C VAL A 203 4.84 9.65 -13.65
N GLU A 204 5.67 9.89 -14.68
CA GLU A 204 6.90 10.69 -14.55
C GLU A 204 6.60 12.14 -14.11
N ASN A 205 5.61 12.79 -14.73
CA ASN A 205 5.19 14.15 -14.35
C ASN A 205 4.74 14.21 -12.88
N ILE A 206 3.91 13.25 -12.44
CA ILE A 206 3.48 13.16 -11.04
C ILE A 206 4.68 12.96 -10.11
N PHE A 207 5.65 12.12 -10.49
CA PHE A 207 6.87 11.90 -9.73
C PHE A 207 7.70 13.19 -9.61
N HIS A 208 7.90 13.94 -10.69
CA HIS A 208 8.62 15.22 -10.64
C HIS A 208 7.88 16.27 -9.80
N VAL A 209 6.56 16.40 -9.97
CA VAL A 209 5.74 17.33 -9.17
C VAL A 209 5.78 16.98 -7.69
N SER A 210 5.89 15.69 -7.33
CA SER A 210 6.06 15.27 -5.94
C SER A 210 7.31 15.86 -5.30
N PHE A 211 8.41 16.03 -6.04
CA PHE A 211 9.62 16.70 -5.54
C PHE A 211 9.41 18.20 -5.38
N ILE A 212 8.72 18.83 -6.33
CA ILE A 212 8.38 20.27 -6.25
C ILE A 212 7.58 20.57 -4.97
N VAL A 213 6.59 19.72 -4.67
CA VAL A 213 5.78 19.86 -3.46
C VAL A 213 6.56 19.51 -2.20
N ARG A 214 7.35 18.43 -2.21
CA ARG A 214 8.20 18.02 -1.08
C ARG A 214 9.20 19.11 -0.70
N ASP A 215 9.80 19.76 -1.68
CA ASP A 215 10.83 20.78 -1.49
C ASP A 215 10.22 22.18 -1.22
N GLY A 216 8.88 22.28 -1.21
CA GLY A 216 8.14 23.47 -0.81
C GLY A 216 8.03 24.54 -1.90
N PHE A 217 8.30 24.20 -3.16
CA PHE A 217 8.19 25.13 -4.30
C PHE A 217 6.77 25.25 -4.84
N ALA A 218 5.92 24.25 -4.59
CA ALA A 218 4.50 24.27 -4.94
C ALA A 218 3.68 23.64 -3.82
N ARG A 219 2.38 23.94 -3.79
CA ARG A 219 1.42 23.31 -2.90
C ARG A 219 0.20 22.85 -3.66
N ILE A 220 -0.41 21.78 -3.16
CA ILE A 220 -1.69 21.26 -3.66
C ILE A 220 -2.76 21.62 -2.63
N LYS A 221 -3.87 22.19 -3.09
CA LYS A 221 -5.06 22.46 -2.29
C LYS A 221 -6.29 21.94 -3.01
N LEU A 222 -7.42 21.81 -2.30
CA LEU A 222 -8.69 21.46 -2.91
C LEU A 222 -9.46 22.74 -3.22
N ASP A 223 -10.09 22.81 -4.38
CA ASP A 223 -11.00 23.89 -4.75
C ASP A 223 -12.41 23.71 -4.13
N HIS A 224 -13.37 24.53 -4.55
CA HIS A 224 -14.75 24.47 -4.08
C HIS A 224 -15.45 23.16 -4.44
N ASP A 225 -15.06 22.53 -5.55
CA ASP A 225 -15.60 21.26 -6.05
C ASP A 225 -14.83 20.05 -5.49
N ARG A 226 -13.89 20.29 -4.55
CA ARG A 226 -12.99 19.32 -3.94
C ARG A 226 -12.03 18.66 -4.94
N LEU A 227 -11.72 19.34 -6.04
CA LEU A 227 -10.73 18.91 -7.01
C LEU A 227 -9.35 19.47 -6.65
N PRO A 228 -8.28 18.68 -6.85
CA PRO A 228 -6.92 19.11 -6.52
C PRO A 228 -6.44 20.17 -7.52
N ILE A 229 -6.02 21.31 -6.99
CA ILE A 229 -5.39 22.40 -7.73
C ILE A 229 -3.96 22.62 -7.21
N ILE A 230 -3.04 22.96 -8.11
CA ILE A 230 -1.62 23.17 -7.81
C ILE A 230 -1.24 24.64 -8.02
N GLU A 231 -0.54 25.22 -7.06
CA GLU A 231 -0.04 26.60 -7.14
C GLU A 231 1.43 26.69 -6.70
N PRO A 232 2.24 27.53 -7.34
CA PRO A 232 3.60 27.79 -6.89
C PRO A 232 3.57 28.53 -5.55
N VAL A 233 4.47 28.16 -4.64
CA VAL A 233 4.67 28.89 -3.38
C VAL A 233 5.70 29.98 -3.64
N ALA A 234 5.30 31.24 -3.49
CA ALA A 234 6.25 32.34 -3.50
C ALA A 234 7.27 32.10 -2.37
N GLN A 235 8.56 32.00 -2.71
CA GLN A 235 9.64 32.09 -1.73
C GLN A 235 9.71 33.54 -1.24
N GLU A 236 8.70 33.97 -0.50
CA GLU A 236 8.87 35.14 0.36
C GLU A 236 9.82 34.68 1.46
N ASN A 237 11.01 35.28 1.48
CA ASN A 237 11.90 35.27 2.63
C ASN A 237 11.24 36.03 3.77
N ASP A 238 10.07 35.59 4.25
CA ASP A 238 9.47 36.08 5.47
C ASP A 238 10.17 35.35 6.63
N PRO A 239 11.03 36.04 7.41
CA PRO A 239 11.77 35.43 8.51
C PRO A 239 10.86 34.90 9.63
N ASN A 240 9.54 35.14 9.57
CA ASN A 240 8.56 34.63 10.52
C ASN A 240 7.91 33.30 10.11
N ILE A 241 8.16 32.76 8.91
CA ILE A 241 7.62 31.46 8.50
C ILE A 241 8.62 30.38 8.92
N ASP A 242 8.35 29.76 10.06
CA ASP A 242 9.07 28.57 10.53
C ASP A 242 8.91 27.45 9.49
N LYS A 243 9.97 27.18 8.71
CA LYS A 243 9.96 26.12 7.68
C LYS A 243 9.66 24.74 8.27
N ASP A 244 9.91 24.55 9.56
CA ASP A 244 9.61 23.32 10.31
C ASP A 244 8.15 23.21 10.76
N ASN A 245 7.36 24.29 10.73
CA ASN A 245 5.97 24.31 11.21
C ASN A 245 4.93 24.49 10.09
N GLN A 246 5.34 24.40 8.82
CA GLN A 246 4.39 24.29 7.72
C GLN A 246 3.75 22.90 7.73
N PRO A 247 2.40 22.80 7.65
CA PRO A 247 1.72 21.52 7.55
C PRO A 247 2.20 20.79 6.30
N ARG A 248 2.98 19.72 6.49
CA ARG A 248 3.41 18.83 5.40
C ARG A 248 2.22 17.97 5.01
N TYR A 249 1.52 18.38 3.97
CA TYR A 249 0.44 17.58 3.39
C TYR A 249 1.06 16.38 2.65
N GLN A 250 1.06 15.21 3.30
CA GLN A 250 1.38 13.95 2.65
C GLN A 250 0.09 13.43 1.99
N GLY A 251 0.06 13.42 0.66
CA GLY A 251 -1.01 12.82 -0.14
C GLY A 251 -0.52 11.56 -0.84
N VAL A 252 -1.32 10.50 -0.82
CA VAL A 252 -1.10 9.31 -1.64
C VAL A 252 -2.08 9.35 -2.81
N ILE A 253 -1.57 9.33 -4.03
CA ILE A 253 -2.37 9.29 -5.25
C ILE A 253 -2.29 7.88 -5.81
N SER A 254 -3.43 7.19 -5.88
CA SER A 254 -3.57 5.95 -6.67
C SER A 254 -4.04 6.32 -8.07
N LEU A 255 -3.27 5.94 -9.09
CA LEU A 255 -3.62 6.15 -10.49
C LEU A 255 -3.37 4.87 -11.28
N SER A 256 -4.45 4.21 -11.67
CA SER A 256 -4.42 3.07 -12.59
C SER A 256 -4.40 3.54 -14.05
N HIS A 257 -4.06 2.64 -14.97
CA HIS A 257 -4.16 2.93 -16.41
C HIS A 257 -5.61 3.18 -16.85
N GLN A 258 -6.59 2.59 -16.14
CA GLN A 258 -8.00 2.83 -16.39
C GLN A 258 -8.40 4.23 -15.90
N ASP A 259 -7.99 4.59 -14.68
CA ASP A 259 -8.24 5.90 -14.08
C ASP A 259 -7.68 7.02 -14.97
N TRP A 260 -6.49 6.82 -15.54
CA TRP A 260 -5.89 7.77 -16.49
C TRP A 260 -6.77 8.05 -17.71
N LYS A 261 -7.40 7.02 -18.30
CA LYS A 261 -8.32 7.20 -19.42
C LYS A 261 -9.59 7.93 -19.01
N GLU A 262 -10.15 7.54 -17.87
CA GLU A 262 -11.35 8.16 -17.32
C GLU A 262 -11.14 9.64 -17.02
N ILE A 263 -9.96 10.01 -16.50
CA ILE A 263 -9.61 11.40 -16.23
C ILE A 263 -9.47 12.20 -17.54
N ILE A 264 -8.86 11.64 -18.59
CA ILE A 264 -8.77 12.32 -19.90
C ILE A 264 -10.18 12.59 -20.47
N GLU A 265 -11.09 11.64 -20.34
CA GLU A 265 -12.49 11.79 -20.78
C GLU A 265 -13.27 12.80 -19.93
N ALA A 266 -13.04 12.81 -18.61
CA ALA A 266 -13.76 13.67 -17.67
C ALA A 266 -13.28 15.14 -17.68
N PHE A 267 -11.97 15.37 -17.89
CA PHE A 267 -11.34 16.70 -17.89
C PHE A 267 -11.02 17.25 -19.29
N PRO A 268 -11.74 16.78 -20.33
CA PRO A 268 -11.35 16.81 -21.76
C PRO A 268 -9.90 17.25 -22.06
N ILE A 269 -8.91 16.56 -21.52
CA ILE A 269 -7.49 16.95 -21.63
C ILE A 269 -7.01 16.57 -23.03
N SER A 270 -7.01 17.53 -23.96
CA SER A 270 -6.62 17.28 -25.36
C SER A 270 -5.12 17.43 -25.61
N GLU A 271 -4.44 18.31 -24.85
CA GLU A 271 -3.02 18.60 -25.02
C GLU A 271 -2.29 18.61 -23.67
N PRO A 272 -1.05 18.09 -23.59
CA PRO A 272 -0.29 18.10 -22.35
C PRO A 272 0.22 19.52 -22.01
N MET A 273 -0.01 19.98 -20.78
CA MET A 273 0.55 21.24 -20.28
C MET A 273 2.07 21.18 -20.10
N ILE A 274 2.65 19.98 -19.99
CA ILE A 274 4.09 19.77 -19.92
C ILE A 274 4.53 19.15 -21.25
N PRO A 275 5.11 19.94 -22.18
CA PRO A 275 5.61 19.41 -23.45
C PRO A 275 6.71 18.37 -23.22
N ALA A 276 6.82 17.40 -24.12
CA ALA A 276 7.93 16.44 -24.11
C ALA A 276 9.28 17.19 -24.22
N ALA A 277 10.29 16.73 -23.48
CA ALA A 277 11.65 17.21 -23.67
C ALA A 277 12.06 16.95 -25.13
N SER A 278 12.19 18.03 -25.90
CA SER A 278 12.71 17.95 -27.26
C SER A 278 14.14 17.42 -27.19
N GLY A 279 14.38 16.23 -27.74
CA GLY A 279 15.71 15.66 -27.82
C GLY A 279 16.65 16.61 -28.56
N GLN A 280 17.65 17.13 -27.84
CA GLN A 280 18.86 17.69 -28.42
C GLN A 280 19.97 16.64 -28.39
#